data_AF-A0A3S5CPK5-F1
#
_entry.id   AF-A0A3S5CPK5-F1
#
_cell.length_a   1.000
_cell.length_b   1.000
_cell.length_c   1.000
_cell.angle_alpha   90.00
_cell.angle_beta   90.00
_cell.angle_gamma   90.00
#
_symmetry.space_group_name_H-M   'P 1'
#
loop_
_entity.id
_entity.type
_entity.pdbx_description
1 polymer ?
#
loop_
_entity_poly.entity_id
_entity_poly.type
_entity_poly.pdbx_seq_one_letter_code
_entity_poly.pdbx_strand_id
1 'polypeptide(L)'
;MDIYYELVKERESVGRTSEIAISRVEQLTPFPYDLIKLELEKYPNAVVQWVQEEHKNMGPWVYIQSRINHLIRRTMPERRSKRVL
;
A
#
# COMPACT_ATOMS: atom_id res chain seq x y z
N MET A 1 12.34 -14.51 -1.39
CA MET A 1 12.90 -13.57 -0.40
C MET A 1 11.81 -12.56 -0.21
N ASP A 2 11.36 -12.29 1.02
CA ASP A 2 10.16 -11.47 1.22
C ASP A 2 10.36 -10.04 0.67
N ILE A 3 9.55 -9.68 -0.34
CA ILE A 3 9.51 -8.39 -1.04
C ILE A 3 9.60 -7.19 -0.12
N TYR A 4 9.08 -7.28 1.11
CA TYR A 4 9.17 -6.21 2.09
C TYR A 4 10.63 -5.82 2.37
N TYR A 5 11.51 -6.80 2.60
CA TYR A 5 12.91 -6.52 2.93
C TYR A 5 13.67 -5.97 1.72
N GLU A 6 13.30 -6.39 0.52
CA GLU A 6 13.84 -5.83 -0.73
C GLU A 6 13.49 -4.36 -0.86
N LEU A 7 12.22 -3.99 -0.64
CA LEU A 7 11.78 -2.60 -0.68
C LEU A 7 12.43 -1.74 0.41
N VAL A 8 12.57 -2.26 1.63
CA VAL A 8 13.24 -1.53 2.73
C VAL A 8 14.71 -1.28 2.40
N LYS A 9 15.42 -2.32 1.95
CA LYS A 9 16.84 -2.21 1.56
C LYS A 9 17.02 -1.22 0.41
N GLU A 10 16.16 -1.27 -0.59
CA GLU A 10 16.24 -0.36 -1.74
C GLU A 10 15.89 1.08 -1.35
N ARG A 11 14.87 1.30 -0.53
CA ARG A 11 14.53 2.63 -0.02
C ARG A 11 15.71 3.26 0.73
N GLU A 12 16.42 2.45 1.53
CA GLU A 12 17.62 2.88 2.26
C GLU A 12 18.79 3.17 1.31
N SER A 13 19.02 2.32 0.29
CA SER A 13 20.09 2.47 -0.69
C SER A 13 19.97 3.78 -1.48
N VAL A 14 18.74 4.19 -1.81
CA VAL A 14 18.44 5.44 -2.53
C VAL A 14 18.20 6.65 -1.62
N GLY A 15 18.33 6.49 -0.30
CA GLY A 15 18.23 7.60 0.67
C GLY A 15 16.83 8.22 0.84
N ARG A 16 15.76 7.47 0.55
CA ARG A 16 14.36 7.99 0.53
C ARG A 16 13.52 7.63 1.75
N THR A 17 14.15 7.37 2.89
CA THR A 17 13.47 6.97 4.13
C THR A 17 12.47 8.02 4.64
N SER A 18 12.70 9.31 4.38
CA SER A 18 11.77 10.40 4.73
C SER A 18 10.62 10.62 3.73
N GLU A 19 10.72 10.05 2.53
CA GLU A 19 9.75 10.25 1.44
C GLU A 19 8.82 9.04 1.27
N ILE A 20 9.30 7.84 1.56
CA ILE A 20 8.59 6.58 1.30
C ILE A 20 8.33 5.83 2.61
N ALA A 21 7.07 5.71 2.99
CA ALA A 21 6.62 4.79 4.02
C ALA A 21 6.33 3.41 3.40
N ILE A 22 6.80 2.34 4.04
CA ILE A 22 6.54 0.94 3.63
C ILE A 22 5.84 0.26 4.80
N SER A 23 4.60 -0.17 4.58
CA SER A 23 3.77 -0.82 5.59
C SER A 23 3.31 -2.19 5.09
N ARG A 24 3.33 -3.20 5.97
CA ARG A 24 2.88 -4.56 5.65
C ARG A 24 1.43 -4.77 6.06
N VAL A 25 0.72 -5.59 5.29
CA VAL A 25 -0.61 -6.08 5.64
C VAL A 25 -0.51 -7.56 5.99
N GLU A 26 -0.25 -7.85 7.26
CA GLU A 26 -0.03 -9.21 7.78
C GLU A 26 -1.30 -10.08 7.74
N GLN A 27 -2.47 -9.45 7.83
CA GLN A 27 -3.77 -10.12 7.75
C GLN A 27 -4.55 -9.62 6.55
N LEU A 28 -4.78 -10.50 5.58
CA LEU A 28 -5.56 -10.18 4.39
C LEU A 28 -7.06 -10.39 4.60
N THR A 29 -7.42 -11.43 5.35
CA THR A 29 -8.81 -11.82 5.59
C THR A 29 -9.06 -12.12 7.08
N PRO A 30 -10.12 -11.56 7.70
CA PRO A 30 -10.95 -10.47 7.14
C PRO A 30 -10.11 -9.21 6.89
N PHE A 31 -10.50 -8.42 5.88
CA PHE A 31 -9.75 -7.22 5.49
C PHE A 31 -9.71 -6.20 6.65
N PRO A 32 -8.53 -5.76 7.10
CA PRO A 32 -8.37 -4.99 8.33
C PRO A 32 -8.61 -3.49 8.09
N TYR A 33 -9.87 -3.11 7.86
CA TYR A 33 -10.25 -1.73 7.52
C TYR A 33 -9.74 -0.70 8.52
N ASP A 34 -9.92 -0.94 9.82
CA ASP A 34 -9.57 0.04 10.86
C ASP A 34 -8.05 0.28 10.91
N LEU A 35 -7.25 -0.78 10.83
CA LEU A 35 -5.79 -0.68 10.88
C LEU A 35 -5.24 0.03 9.63
N ILE A 36 -5.74 -0.30 8.44
CA ILE A 36 -5.31 0.36 7.21
C ILE A 36 -5.74 1.83 7.21
N LYS A 37 -6.93 2.15 7.74
CA LYS A 37 -7.41 3.52 7.87
C LYS A 37 -6.48 4.36 8.74
N LEU A 38 -6.15 3.85 9.93
CA LEU A 38 -5.24 4.52 10.87
C LEU A 38 -3.85 4.75 10.25
N GLU A 39 -3.36 3.79 9.47
CA GLU A 39 -2.08 3.94 8.77
C GLU A 39 -2.14 5.01 7.66
N LEU A 40 -3.21 5.02 6.86
CA LEU A 40 -3.45 6.02 5.83
C LEU A 40 -3.53 7.44 6.42
N GLU A 41 -4.17 7.61 7.57
CA GLU A 41 -4.31 8.91 8.23
C GLU A 41 -2.97 9.52 8.68
N LYS A 42 -1.91 8.72 8.87
CA LYS A 42 -0.55 9.22 9.17
C LYS A 42 0.08 9.96 7.98
N TYR A 43 -0.35 9.64 6.76
CA TYR A 43 0.26 10.15 5.52
C TYR A 43 -0.80 10.75 4.59
N PRO A 44 -1.49 11.83 5.00
CA PRO A 44 -2.63 12.40 4.26
C PRO A 44 -2.28 12.85 2.83
N ASN A 45 -0.99 13.07 2.54
CA ASN A 45 -0.48 13.53 1.25
C ASN A 45 0.24 12.44 0.43
N ALA A 46 0.29 11.19 0.91
CA ALA A 46 1.01 10.13 0.21
C ALA A 46 0.27 9.61 -1.03
N VAL A 47 1.04 9.15 -2.01
CA VAL A 47 0.53 8.29 -3.09
C VAL A 47 0.62 6.85 -2.61
N VAL A 48 -0.52 6.17 -2.54
CA VAL A 48 -0.60 4.78 -2.07
C VAL A 48 -0.39 3.82 -3.23
N GLN A 49 0.53 2.87 -3.06
CA GLN A 49 0.82 1.82 -4.03
C GLN A 49 0.81 0.45 -3.34
N TRP A 50 0.18 -0.54 -3.97
CA TRP A 50 0.28 -1.95 -3.57
C TRP A 50 1.44 -2.60 -4.32
N VAL A 51 2.29 -3.34 -3.61
CA VAL A 51 3.42 -4.07 -4.17
C VAL A 51 3.32 -5.53 -3.71
N GLN A 52 3.56 -6.45 -4.64
CA GLN A 52 3.59 -7.89 -4.40
C GLN A 52 4.57 -8.56 -5.38
N GLU A 53 5.09 -9.72 -5.02
CA GLU A 53 5.93 -10.55 -5.91
C GLU A 53 5.09 -11.23 -7.01
N GLU A 54 3.87 -11.65 -6.67
CA GLU A 54 3.02 -12.38 -7.60
C GLU A 54 2.52 -11.49 -8.74
N HIS A 55 2.24 -12.10 -9.89
CA HIS A 55 1.59 -11.42 -11.00
C HIS A 55 0.25 -10.79 -10.58
N LYS A 56 -0.15 -9.74 -11.30
CA LYS A 56 -1.36 -8.96 -11.02
C LYS A 56 -2.66 -9.78 -10.90
N ASN A 57 -2.78 -10.86 -11.68
CA ASN A 57 -3.94 -11.76 -11.64
C ASN A 57 -3.83 -12.86 -10.58
N MET A 58 -2.75 -12.85 -9.79
CA MET A 58 -2.46 -13.77 -8.71
C MET A 58 -2.30 -13.01 -7.39
N GLY A 59 -2.18 -13.76 -6.31
CA GLY A 59 -1.89 -13.22 -5.00
C GLY A 59 -3.02 -12.32 -4.46
N PRO A 60 -2.68 -11.44 -3.51
CA PRO A 60 -3.68 -10.69 -2.76
C PRO A 60 -4.37 -9.58 -3.56
N TRP A 61 -3.74 -9.07 -4.63
CA TRP A 61 -4.24 -7.89 -5.35
C TRP A 61 -5.70 -8.03 -5.81
N VAL A 62 -6.08 -9.19 -6.36
CA VAL A 62 -7.46 -9.43 -6.83
C VAL A 62 -8.48 -9.28 -5.70
N TYR A 63 -8.13 -9.67 -4.48
CA TYR A 63 -8.97 -9.53 -3.30
C TYR A 63 -8.93 -8.11 -2.71
N ILE A 64 -7.75 -7.48 -2.66
CA ILE A 64 -7.53 -6.23 -1.93
C ILE A 64 -7.93 -5.00 -2.76
N GLN A 65 -7.75 -5.03 -4.08
CA GLN A 65 -7.84 -3.85 -4.94
C GLN A 65 -9.12 -3.04 -4.70
N SER A 66 -10.29 -3.68 -4.67
CA SER A 66 -11.56 -2.97 -4.47
C SER A 66 -11.67 -2.36 -3.07
N ARG A 67 -11.20 -3.08 -2.05
CA ARG A 67 -11.29 -2.70 -0.63
C ARG A 67 -10.35 -1.55 -0.29
N ILE A 68 -9.09 -1.62 -0.73
CA ILE A 68 -8.12 -0.55 -0.50
C ILE A 68 -8.49 0.73 -1.27
N ASN A 69 -8.96 0.60 -2.51
CA ASN A 69 -9.42 1.77 -3.28
C ASN A 69 -10.65 2.43 -2.66
N HIS A 70 -11.57 1.63 -2.13
CA HIS A 70 -12.72 2.16 -1.39
C HIS A 70 -12.29 2.96 -0.17
N LEU A 71 -11.33 2.43 0.60
CA LEU A 71 -10.84 3.07 1.82
C LEU A 71 -10.04 4.34 1.51
N ILE A 72 -9.16 4.32 0.51
CA ILE A 72 -8.41 5.50 0.04
C ILE A 72 -9.40 6.59 -0.38
N ARG A 73 -10.44 6.26 -1.15
CA ARG A 73 -11.44 7.25 -1.59
C ARG A 73 -12.18 7.93 -0.43
N ARG A 74 -12.43 7.20 0.66
CA ARG A 74 -13.13 7.74 1.85
C ARG A 74 -12.20 8.54 2.76
N THR A 75 -10.93 8.14 2.84
CA THR A 75 -9.95 8.71 3.79
C THR A 75 -9.16 9.86 3.16
N MET A 76 -8.98 9.85 1.83
CA MET A 76 -8.15 10.78 1.06
C MET A 76 -8.89 11.27 -0.21
N PRO A 77 -9.97 12.06 -0.08
CA PRO A 77 -10.90 12.35 -1.18
C PRO A 77 -10.32 13.19 -2.33
N GLU A 78 -9.27 13.98 -2.12
CA GLU A 78 -8.74 14.89 -3.15
C GLU A 78 -7.81 14.24 -4.19
N ARG A 79 -7.48 12.95 -4.07
CA ARG A 79 -6.37 12.36 -4.85
C ARG A 79 -6.79 11.10 -5.60
N ARG A 80 -7.22 11.28 -6.86
CA ARG A 80 -7.35 10.19 -7.85
C ARG A 80 -6.00 9.52 -8.01
N SER A 81 -5.88 8.26 -7.58
CA SER A 81 -4.75 7.38 -7.88
C SER A 81 -4.41 7.50 -9.38
N LYS A 82 -3.22 8.04 -9.68
CA LYS A 82 -2.63 7.89 -11.00
C LYS A 82 -2.41 6.38 -11.15
N ARG A 83 -3.27 5.76 -11.95
CA ARG A 83 -3.20 4.35 -12.32
C ARG A 83 -1.88 4.15 -13.07
N VAL A 84 -0.83 3.74 -12.37
CA VAL A 84 0.38 3.23 -13.03
C VAL A 84 0.05 1.79 -13.41
N LEU A 85 0.00 1.53 -14.72
CA LEU A 85 -0.22 0.22 -15.31
C LEU A 85 0.97 -0.69 -15.09
#